data_AF-X0WL81-F1
#
_entry.id   AF-X0WL81-F1
#
_cell.length_a   1.000
_cell.length_b   1.000
_cell.length_c   1.000
_cell.angle_alpha   90.00
_cell.angle_beta   90.00
_cell.angle_gamma   90.00
#
_symmetry.space_group_name_H-M   'P 1'
#
loop_
_entity.id
_entity.type
_entity.pdbx_description
1 polymer ?
#
loop_
_entity_poly.entity_id
_entity_poly.type
_entity_poly.pdbx_seq_one_letter_code
_entity_poly.pdbx_strand_id
1 'polypeptide(L)'
;AGLFANAGLPQSSLLFYAHIFWWGHLVFFLAILNYVPVSKHMHVFSSLPNVFFSRLSPDGKLSTPDLEAEDIEEFGVTRVEQFSWKHLLDGYSCTECGRCQDQCPAYTTGKPLSPKNVIMQLREHAEKKAPYLFKGNVEGFTERFIEDVITEDVIWDCTTCDACIRACPLFIDHIPVLMELRRSLVLNEGRISSEGGLALKNIERSGDPWGLGQKARAEWYQGLDVRLWTDKPDAEYLFWVGCAGALDARNVKV
;
A
#
# COMPACT_ATOMS: atom_id res chain seq x y z
N ALA A 1 49.64 5.58 8.48
CA ALA A 1 50.73 4.61 8.68
C ALA A 1 50.17 3.22 8.38
N GLY A 2 50.58 2.62 7.26
CA GLY A 2 49.85 1.52 6.60
C GLY A 2 49.97 0.17 7.33
N LEU A 3 48.96 -0.67 7.13
CA LEU A 3 48.80 -2.05 7.65
C LEU A 3 50.05 -2.94 7.49
N PHE A 4 50.96 -2.60 6.57
CA PHE A 4 52.15 -3.37 6.21
C PHE A 4 53.49 -2.73 6.60
N ALA A 5 53.50 -1.59 7.31
CA ALA A 5 54.73 -0.89 7.65
C ALA A 5 55.70 -1.72 8.53
N ASN A 6 55.17 -2.67 9.31
CA ASN A 6 55.95 -3.57 10.17
C ASN A 6 56.09 -4.99 9.59
N ALA A 7 55.70 -5.23 8.33
CA ALA A 7 55.67 -6.57 7.74
C ALA A 7 57.06 -7.09 7.30
N GLY A 8 58.12 -6.27 7.42
CA GLY A 8 59.48 -6.65 6.99
C GLY A 8 59.64 -6.90 5.49
N LEU A 9 58.65 -6.51 4.69
CA LEU A 9 58.64 -6.74 3.25
C LEU A 9 59.49 -5.71 2.50
N PRO A 10 60.13 -6.10 1.37
CA PRO A 10 60.79 -5.15 0.47
C PRO A 10 59.81 -4.08 -0.02
N GLN A 11 60.31 -2.85 -0.23
CA GLN A 11 59.51 -1.72 -0.72
C GLN A 11 58.78 -2.03 -2.04
N SER A 12 59.39 -2.79 -2.94
CA SER A 12 58.78 -3.24 -4.20
C SER A 12 57.55 -4.11 -3.98
N SER A 13 57.61 -5.04 -3.02
CA SER A 13 56.47 -5.87 -2.63
C SER A 13 55.36 -5.04 -2.01
N LEU A 14 55.70 -4.07 -1.15
CA LEU A 14 54.71 -3.15 -0.55
C LEU A 14 53.97 -2.33 -1.61
N LEU A 15 54.69 -1.79 -2.59
CA LEU A 15 54.08 -1.04 -3.71
C LEU A 15 53.22 -1.93 -4.60
N PHE A 16 53.65 -3.17 -4.87
CA PHE A 16 52.87 -4.14 -5.63
C PHE A 16 51.53 -4.46 -4.95
N TYR A 17 51.56 -4.78 -3.65
CA TYR A 17 50.34 -5.04 -2.88
C TYR A 17 49.45 -3.81 -2.78
N ALA A 18 50.04 -2.62 -2.59
CA ALA A 18 49.28 -1.37 -2.58
C ALA A 18 48.51 -1.15 -3.89
N HIS A 19 49.14 -1.39 -5.04
CA HIS A 19 48.45 -1.32 -6.34
C HIS A 19 47.35 -2.37 -6.48
N ILE A 20 47.59 -3.62 -6.06
CA ILE A 20 46.56 -4.68 -6.09
C ILE A 20 45.36 -4.30 -5.23
N PHE A 21 45.58 -3.86 -3.99
CA PHE A 21 44.47 -3.49 -3.10
C PHE A 21 43.74 -2.24 -3.58
N TRP A 22 44.45 -1.26 -4.13
CA TRP A 22 43.84 -0.06 -4.66
C TRP A 22 42.95 -0.37 -5.88
N TRP A 23 43.47 -1.10 -6.87
CA TRP A 23 42.69 -1.50 -8.04
C TRP A 23 41.57 -2.49 -7.67
N GLY A 24 41.84 -3.43 -6.77
CA GLY A 24 40.84 -4.36 -6.26
C GLY A 24 39.69 -3.66 -5.54
N HIS A 25 40.00 -2.68 -4.67
CA HIS A 25 38.99 -1.84 -4.02
C HIS A 25 38.18 -1.03 -5.05
N LEU A 26 38.85 -0.42 -6.04
CA LEU A 26 38.18 0.35 -7.10
C LEU A 26 37.22 -0.53 -7.90
N VAL A 27 37.66 -1.71 -8.36
CA VAL A 27 36.80 -2.65 -9.10
C VAL A 27 35.63 -3.13 -8.24
N PHE A 28 35.87 -3.45 -6.97
CA PHE A 28 34.81 -3.85 -6.04
C PHE A 28 33.79 -2.73 -5.82
N PHE A 29 34.26 -1.49 -5.62
CA PHE A 29 33.41 -0.32 -5.49
C PHE A 29 32.56 -0.11 -6.75
N LEU A 30 33.16 -0.16 -7.94
CA LEU A 30 32.45 -0.03 -9.21
C LEU A 30 31.44 -1.18 -9.42
N ALA A 31 31.77 -2.40 -9.03
CA ALA A 31 30.85 -3.53 -9.10
C ALA A 31 29.63 -3.33 -8.20
N ILE A 32 29.83 -2.92 -6.94
CA ILE A 32 28.73 -2.60 -6.01
C ILE A 32 27.89 -1.44 -6.54
N LEU A 33 28.54 -0.37 -7.03
CA LEU A 33 27.84 0.81 -7.53
C LEU A 33 26.86 0.48 -8.66
N ASN A 34 27.21 -0.48 -9.53
CA ASN A 34 26.33 -0.95 -10.61
C ASN A 34 25.33 -2.02 -10.15
N TYR A 35 25.68 -2.85 -9.16
CA TYR A 35 24.82 -3.93 -8.65
C TYR A 35 23.70 -3.42 -7.75
N VAL A 36 23.95 -2.41 -6.91
CA VAL A 36 22.95 -1.94 -5.93
C VAL A 36 21.67 -1.41 -6.59
N PRO A 37 21.72 -0.56 -7.64
CA PRO A 37 20.52 0.00 -8.26
C PRO A 37 19.57 -1.02 -8.88
N VAL A 38 20.08 -2.20 -9.26
CA VAL A 38 19.32 -3.27 -9.96
C VAL A 38 19.08 -4.49 -9.09
N SER A 39 19.38 -4.41 -7.79
CA SER A 39 19.20 -5.51 -6.85
C SER A 39 18.32 -5.11 -5.69
N LYS A 40 17.98 -6.11 -4.86
CA LYS A 40 17.26 -5.90 -3.60
C LYS A 40 17.94 -4.92 -2.63
N HIS A 41 19.21 -4.55 -2.85
CA HIS A 41 19.93 -3.59 -2.02
C HIS A 41 19.61 -2.12 -2.34
N MET A 42 18.83 -1.84 -3.40
CA MET A 42 18.40 -0.48 -3.72
C MET A 42 17.69 0.21 -2.53
N HIS A 43 17.07 -0.57 -1.65
CA HIS A 43 16.48 -0.10 -0.40
C HIS A 43 17.46 0.74 0.45
N VAL A 44 18.77 0.48 0.40
CA VAL A 44 19.78 1.22 1.18
C VAL A 44 19.76 2.71 0.80
N PHE A 45 19.49 3.02 -0.47
CA PHE A 45 19.43 4.39 -0.95
C PHE A 45 18.03 4.99 -0.87
N SER A 46 16.98 4.21 -1.14
CA SER A 46 15.59 4.69 -1.16
C SER A 46 14.95 4.79 0.23
N SER A 47 15.44 4.05 1.23
CA SER A 47 14.87 4.05 2.60
C SER A 47 14.86 5.44 3.24
N LEU A 48 15.95 6.20 3.14
CA LEU A 48 16.04 7.54 3.74
C LEU A 48 15.02 8.51 3.11
N PRO A 49 14.97 8.67 1.78
CA PRO A 49 13.89 9.41 1.13
C PRO A 49 12.49 8.91 1.51
N ASN A 50 12.28 7.60 1.58
CA ASN A 50 10.95 7.05 1.87
C ASN A 50 10.44 7.42 3.26
N VAL A 51 11.31 7.30 4.27
CA VAL A 51 11.02 7.72 5.65
C VAL A 51 10.76 9.23 5.69
N PHE A 52 11.57 10.03 4.97
CA PHE A 52 11.39 11.48 4.92
C PHE A 52 10.05 11.89 4.29
N PHE A 53 9.62 11.21 3.22
CA PHE A 53 8.35 11.43 2.55
C PHE A 53 7.23 10.51 3.07
N SER A 54 7.35 10.04 4.31
CA SER A 54 6.33 9.21 4.93
C SER A 54 5.02 9.96 5.10
N ARG A 55 3.93 9.21 5.09
CA ARG A 55 2.59 9.74 5.21
C ARG A 55 2.33 10.25 6.63
N LEU A 56 1.96 11.53 6.76
CA LEU A 56 1.66 12.17 8.04
C LEU A 56 0.15 12.29 8.34
N SER A 57 -0.72 11.84 7.42
CA SER A 57 -2.16 11.86 7.65
C SER A 57 -2.58 10.76 8.63
N PRO A 58 -3.71 10.92 9.33
CA PRO A 58 -4.23 9.88 10.20
C PRO A 58 -4.39 8.53 9.49
N ASP A 59 -4.13 7.46 10.24
CA ASP A 59 -4.44 6.07 9.86
C ASP A 59 -5.91 5.97 9.39
N GLY A 60 -6.14 5.16 8.36
CA GLY A 60 -7.45 4.90 7.79
C GLY A 60 -7.96 5.98 6.84
N LYS A 61 -7.27 7.13 6.72
CA LYS A 61 -7.65 8.14 5.73
C LYS A 61 -7.41 7.59 4.33
N LEU A 62 -8.45 7.54 3.50
CA LEU A 62 -8.34 7.15 2.09
C LEU A 62 -8.26 8.39 1.19
N SER A 63 -7.64 8.24 0.01
CA SER A 63 -7.72 9.25 -1.05
C SER A 63 -9.14 9.27 -1.63
N THR A 64 -9.70 10.46 -1.79
CA THR A 64 -10.98 10.66 -2.48
C THR A 64 -10.69 11.19 -3.88
N PRO A 65 -10.99 10.44 -4.94
CA PRO A 65 -10.85 10.95 -6.31
C PRO A 65 -11.87 12.06 -6.53
N ASP A 66 -11.52 13.03 -7.38
CA ASP A 66 -12.47 14.01 -7.88
C ASP A 66 -13.26 13.38 -9.03
N LEU A 67 -14.55 13.17 -8.84
CA LEU A 67 -15.41 12.52 -9.84
C LEU A 67 -15.93 13.49 -10.90
N GLU A 68 -15.80 14.81 -10.67
CA GLU A 68 -16.29 15.85 -11.57
C GLU A 68 -15.18 16.47 -12.42
N ALA A 69 -13.94 15.97 -12.26
CA ALA A 69 -12.79 16.44 -13.00
C ALA A 69 -12.89 16.04 -14.49
N GLU A 70 -12.96 17.04 -15.37
CA GLU A 70 -13.13 16.84 -16.82
C GLU A 70 -11.93 16.16 -17.51
N ASP A 71 -10.77 16.14 -16.85
CA ASP A 71 -9.51 15.59 -17.37
C ASP A 71 -9.24 14.13 -16.95
N ILE A 72 -10.12 13.52 -16.15
CA ILE A 72 -9.93 12.15 -15.64
C ILE A 72 -10.81 11.17 -16.42
N GLU A 73 -10.19 10.36 -17.29
CA GLU A 73 -10.87 9.31 -18.07
C GLU A 73 -10.86 7.93 -17.37
N GLU A 74 -9.87 7.67 -16.51
CA GLU A 74 -9.70 6.41 -15.79
C GLU A 74 -9.48 6.69 -14.29
N PHE A 75 -10.19 5.96 -13.43
CA PHE A 75 -10.01 6.05 -11.98
C PHE A 75 -9.17 4.90 -11.42
N GLY A 76 -8.23 5.20 -10.54
CA GLY A 76 -7.37 4.16 -9.97
C GLY A 76 -6.20 3.79 -10.89
N VAL A 77 -5.64 2.60 -10.69
CA VAL A 77 -4.45 2.16 -11.44
C VAL A 77 -4.62 0.73 -11.92
N THR A 78 -4.14 0.47 -13.14
CA THR A 78 -4.01 -0.89 -13.72
C THR A 78 -2.62 -1.16 -14.26
N ARG A 79 -1.85 -0.11 -14.58
CA ARG A 79 -0.51 -0.19 -15.16
C ARG A 79 0.51 0.52 -14.27
N VAL A 80 1.78 0.10 -14.34
CA VAL A 80 2.81 0.59 -13.41
C VAL A 80 3.05 2.10 -13.48
N GLU A 81 2.91 2.69 -14.66
CA GLU A 81 3.11 4.12 -14.94
C GLU A 81 2.00 5.00 -14.36
N GLN A 82 0.88 4.41 -13.97
CA GLN A 82 -0.24 5.11 -13.33
C GLN A 82 -0.03 5.21 -11.80
N PHE A 83 0.87 4.41 -11.23
CA PHE A 83 1.19 4.54 -9.82
C PHE A 83 1.91 5.85 -9.54
N SER A 84 1.58 6.47 -8.40
CA SER A 84 2.30 7.64 -7.92
C SER A 84 3.79 7.34 -7.73
N TRP A 85 4.62 8.38 -7.86
CA TRP A 85 6.05 8.29 -7.57
C TRP A 85 6.33 7.71 -6.17
N LYS A 86 5.45 7.99 -5.19
CA LYS A 86 5.57 7.50 -3.82
C LYS A 86 5.31 5.99 -3.74
N HIS A 87 4.31 5.47 -4.46
CA HIS A 87 4.08 4.02 -4.52
C HIS A 87 5.29 3.28 -5.11
N LEU A 88 5.91 3.85 -6.15
CA LEU A 88 7.13 3.28 -6.74
C LEU A 88 8.31 3.35 -5.77
N LEU A 89 8.50 4.49 -5.09
CA LEU A 89 9.55 4.65 -4.07
C LEU A 89 9.39 3.64 -2.93
N ASP A 90 8.16 3.40 -2.48
CA ASP A 90 7.83 2.38 -1.49
C ASP A 90 8.26 0.98 -1.93
N GLY A 91 7.98 0.62 -3.18
CA GLY A 91 8.44 -0.62 -3.82
C GLY A 91 9.96 -0.80 -3.72
N TYR A 92 10.73 0.23 -4.11
CA TYR A 92 12.19 0.20 -4.04
C TYR A 92 12.75 0.28 -2.62
N SER A 93 11.95 0.70 -1.64
CA SER A 93 12.37 0.84 -0.24
C SER A 93 12.16 -0.45 0.56
N CYS A 94 11.39 -1.40 0.06
CA CYS A 94 11.11 -2.64 0.78
C CYS A 94 12.40 -3.44 1.10
N THR A 95 12.59 -3.77 2.38
CA THR A 95 13.69 -4.62 2.87
C THR A 95 13.35 -6.11 2.90
N GLU A 96 12.14 -6.48 2.47
CA GLU A 96 11.64 -7.86 2.43
C GLU A 96 11.59 -8.55 3.83
N CYS A 97 11.56 -7.76 4.91
CA CYS A 97 11.66 -8.25 6.29
C CYS A 97 10.43 -9.03 6.82
N GLY A 98 9.28 -8.98 6.14
CA GLY A 98 8.09 -9.78 6.50
C GLY A 98 7.17 -9.21 7.58
N ARG A 99 7.58 -8.16 8.33
CA ARG A 99 6.77 -7.61 9.43
C ARG A 99 5.33 -7.23 9.03
N CYS A 100 5.16 -6.63 7.84
CA CYS A 100 3.84 -6.29 7.34
C CYS A 100 2.97 -7.52 7.03
N GLN A 101 3.59 -8.61 6.57
CA GLN A 101 2.93 -9.87 6.28
C GLN A 101 2.50 -10.58 7.57
N ASP A 102 3.39 -10.64 8.56
CA ASP A 102 3.12 -11.32 9.84
C ASP A 102 2.02 -10.63 10.66
N GLN A 103 1.84 -9.32 10.46
CA GLN A 103 0.77 -8.53 11.11
C GLN A 103 -0.51 -8.45 10.27
N CYS A 104 -0.54 -9.03 9.06
CA CYS A 104 -1.71 -8.99 8.20
C CYS A 104 -2.73 -10.05 8.64
N PRO A 105 -3.93 -9.67 9.12
CA PRO A 105 -4.93 -10.65 9.54
C PRO A 105 -5.34 -11.59 8.41
N ALA A 106 -5.50 -11.07 7.18
CA ALA A 106 -5.84 -11.90 6.02
C ALA A 106 -4.78 -12.99 5.79
N TYR A 107 -3.49 -12.61 5.76
CA TYR A 107 -2.39 -13.56 5.59
C TYR A 107 -2.37 -14.63 6.68
N THR A 108 -2.52 -14.22 7.94
CA THR A 108 -2.49 -15.16 9.08
C THR A 108 -3.65 -16.17 9.09
N THR A 109 -4.75 -15.85 8.41
CA THR A 109 -5.90 -16.76 8.22
C THR A 109 -5.81 -17.63 6.97
N GLY A 110 -4.67 -17.62 6.26
CA GLY A 110 -4.45 -18.44 5.06
C GLY A 110 -5.07 -17.87 3.77
N LYS A 111 -5.51 -16.61 3.78
CA LYS A 111 -5.95 -15.91 2.56
C LYS A 111 -4.74 -15.54 1.68
N PRO A 112 -4.91 -15.39 0.35
CA PRO A 112 -3.81 -15.13 -0.57
C PRO A 112 -3.10 -13.79 -0.38
N LEU A 113 -3.70 -12.79 0.27
CA LEU A 113 -3.07 -11.49 0.49
C LEU A 113 -1.82 -11.56 1.37
N SER A 114 -0.67 -11.23 0.80
CA SER A 114 0.53 -10.80 1.52
C SER A 114 0.87 -9.34 1.17
N PRO A 115 0.78 -8.39 2.11
CA PRO A 115 1.16 -7.00 1.83
C PRO A 115 2.63 -6.86 1.45
N LYS A 116 3.52 -7.73 1.96
CA LYS A 116 4.92 -7.77 1.54
C LYS A 116 5.04 -8.07 0.05
N ASN A 117 4.34 -9.12 -0.40
CA ASN A 117 4.43 -9.57 -1.79
C ASN A 117 3.84 -8.52 -2.74
N VAL A 118 2.73 -7.86 -2.38
CA VAL A 118 2.15 -6.76 -3.19
C VAL A 118 3.18 -5.66 -3.49
N ILE A 119 3.95 -5.23 -2.48
CA ILE A 119 4.98 -4.20 -2.66
C ILE A 119 6.18 -4.71 -3.45
N MET A 120 6.62 -5.95 -3.22
CA MET A 120 7.69 -6.57 -4.01
C MET A 120 7.30 -6.73 -5.48
N GLN A 121 6.08 -7.18 -5.75
CA GLN A 121 5.53 -7.36 -7.10
C GLN A 121 5.35 -6.01 -7.80
N LEU A 122 5.00 -4.94 -7.09
CA LEU A 122 5.00 -3.58 -7.63
C LEU A 122 6.39 -3.16 -8.13
N ARG A 123 7.43 -3.38 -7.31
CA ARG A 123 8.82 -3.11 -7.72
C ARG A 123 9.22 -3.95 -8.93
N GLU A 124 9.00 -5.26 -8.88
CA GLU A 124 9.38 -6.20 -9.94
C GLU A 124 8.67 -5.88 -11.27
N HIS A 125 7.39 -5.54 -11.22
CA HIS A 125 6.64 -5.13 -12.40
C HIS A 125 7.14 -3.79 -12.96
N ALA A 126 7.53 -2.84 -12.10
CA ALA A 126 8.14 -1.58 -12.53
C ALA A 126 9.48 -1.81 -13.22
N GLU A 127 10.34 -2.67 -12.65
CA GLU A 127 11.63 -3.05 -13.24
C GLU A 127 11.45 -3.79 -14.56
N LYS A 128 10.45 -4.67 -14.66
CA LYS A 128 10.12 -5.40 -15.89
C LYS A 128 9.66 -4.47 -17.01
N LYS A 129 8.88 -3.44 -16.70
CA LYS A 129 8.41 -2.44 -17.67
C LYS A 129 9.43 -1.34 -17.99
N ALA A 130 10.36 -1.04 -17.09
CA ALA A 130 11.32 0.06 -17.26
C ALA A 130 12.07 0.06 -18.62
N PRO A 131 12.61 -1.07 -19.13
CA PRO A 131 13.28 -1.09 -20.44
C PRO A 131 12.39 -0.68 -21.61
N TYR A 132 11.08 -0.92 -21.53
CA TYR A 132 10.10 -0.56 -22.55
C TYR A 132 9.83 0.95 -22.53
N LEU A 133 9.68 1.52 -21.32
CA LEU A 133 9.51 2.96 -21.12
C LEU A 133 10.73 3.74 -21.62
N PHE A 134 11.95 3.31 -21.29
CA PHE A 134 13.17 3.99 -21.74
C PHE A 134 13.41 3.91 -23.26
N LYS A 135 12.87 2.89 -23.93
CA LYS A 135 12.92 2.76 -25.39
C LYS A 135 11.77 3.49 -26.11
N GLY A 136 10.85 4.11 -25.36
CA GLY A 136 9.64 4.71 -25.92
C GLY A 136 8.66 3.69 -26.52
N ASN A 137 8.83 2.39 -26.22
CA ASN A 137 7.99 1.32 -26.75
C ASN A 137 7.00 0.84 -25.69
N VAL A 138 6.05 1.70 -25.34
CA VAL A 138 5.05 1.40 -24.30
C VAL A 138 4.11 0.26 -24.73
N GLU A 139 3.81 0.17 -26.02
CA GLU A 139 2.94 -0.87 -26.60
C GLU A 139 3.54 -2.28 -26.52
N GLY A 140 4.87 -2.39 -26.42
CA GLY A 140 5.56 -3.67 -26.29
C GLY A 140 5.38 -4.37 -24.95
N PHE A 141 4.71 -3.74 -23.99
CA PHE A 141 4.45 -4.29 -22.65
C PHE A 141 2.95 -4.25 -22.33
N THR A 142 2.30 -5.41 -22.41
CA THR A 142 0.84 -5.55 -22.27
C THR A 142 0.39 -6.05 -20.91
N GLU A 143 1.31 -6.47 -20.05
CA GLU A 143 1.00 -6.99 -18.72
C GLU A 143 0.36 -5.90 -17.84
N ARG A 144 -0.80 -6.20 -17.27
CA ARG A 144 -1.48 -5.36 -16.28
C ARG A 144 -1.09 -5.78 -14.88
N PHE A 145 -1.20 -4.87 -13.92
CA PHE A 145 -0.97 -5.21 -12.53
C PHE A 145 -2.09 -6.11 -11.97
N ILE A 146 -3.34 -5.85 -12.39
CA ILE A 146 -4.50 -6.67 -12.08
C ILE A 146 -4.48 -7.92 -12.97
N GLU A 147 -4.71 -9.09 -12.37
CA GLU A 147 -4.71 -10.44 -12.97
C GLU A 147 -3.35 -10.98 -13.37
N ASP A 148 -2.53 -10.24 -14.13
CA ASP A 148 -1.26 -10.78 -14.60
C ASP A 148 -0.17 -10.79 -13.50
N VAL A 149 -0.21 -9.83 -12.57
CA VAL A 149 0.75 -9.72 -11.45
C VAL A 149 0.14 -10.15 -10.12
N ILE A 150 -1.07 -9.65 -9.80
CA ILE A 150 -1.82 -10.05 -8.60
C ILE A 150 -3.27 -10.37 -8.94
N THR A 151 -3.84 -11.35 -8.25
CA THR A 151 -5.23 -11.75 -8.44
C THR A 151 -6.20 -10.80 -7.75
N GLU A 152 -7.46 -10.80 -8.18
CA GLU A 152 -8.51 -10.02 -7.52
C GLU A 152 -8.72 -10.40 -6.05
N ASP A 153 -8.56 -11.68 -5.70
CA ASP A 153 -8.69 -12.14 -4.32
C ASP A 153 -7.68 -11.43 -3.40
N VAL A 154 -6.43 -11.28 -3.86
CA VAL A 154 -5.40 -10.50 -3.14
C VAL A 154 -5.86 -9.05 -2.94
N ILE A 155 -6.47 -8.45 -3.97
CA ILE A 155 -6.98 -7.08 -3.93
C ILE A 155 -8.11 -6.94 -2.91
N TRP A 156 -9.08 -7.85 -2.91
CA TRP A 156 -10.29 -7.78 -2.08
C TRP A 156 -10.12 -8.28 -0.64
N ASP A 157 -9.08 -9.06 -0.34
CA ASP A 157 -8.80 -9.55 1.01
C ASP A 157 -8.32 -8.47 2.00
N CYS A 158 -7.88 -7.31 1.50
CA CYS A 158 -7.42 -6.22 2.37
C CYS A 158 -8.57 -5.60 3.17
N THR A 159 -8.46 -5.62 4.50
CA THR A 159 -9.47 -5.04 5.40
C THR A 159 -9.18 -3.58 5.76
N THR A 160 -8.15 -2.96 5.16
CA THR A 160 -7.76 -1.56 5.41
C THR A 160 -7.53 -1.23 6.89
N CYS A 161 -6.99 -2.18 7.68
CA CYS A 161 -6.80 -2.05 9.13
C CYS A 161 -5.47 -1.39 9.58
N ASP A 162 -4.63 -0.96 8.63
CA ASP A 162 -3.31 -0.35 8.83
C ASP A 162 -2.27 -1.13 9.67
N ALA A 163 -2.52 -2.41 9.97
CA ALA A 163 -1.56 -3.24 10.71
C ALA A 163 -0.20 -3.35 9.98
N CYS A 164 -0.24 -3.52 8.65
CA CYS A 164 0.97 -3.63 7.83
C CYS A 164 1.80 -2.33 7.78
N ILE A 165 1.13 -1.18 7.71
CA ILE A 165 1.78 0.15 7.67
C ILE A 165 2.43 0.44 9.02
N ARG A 166 1.70 0.23 10.13
CA ARG A 166 2.22 0.43 11.50
C ARG A 166 3.39 -0.48 11.85
N ALA A 167 3.43 -1.68 11.28
CA ALA A 167 4.52 -2.63 11.50
C ALA A 167 5.76 -2.35 10.64
N CYS A 168 5.66 -1.50 9.61
CA CYS A 168 6.73 -1.26 8.65
C CYS A 168 7.80 -0.33 9.25
N PRO A 169 9.07 -0.75 9.34
CA PRO A 169 10.14 0.12 9.85
C PRO A 169 10.52 1.25 8.88
N LEU A 170 10.02 1.20 7.65
CA LEU A 170 10.33 2.16 6.59
C LEU A 170 9.12 2.98 6.15
N PHE A 171 8.01 2.91 6.90
CA PHE A 171 6.79 3.67 6.64
C PHE A 171 6.25 3.50 5.21
N ILE A 172 6.28 2.27 4.70
CA ILE A 172 5.74 1.92 3.38
C ILE A 172 4.22 1.91 3.39
N ASP A 173 3.60 2.60 2.44
CA ASP A 173 2.16 2.73 2.31
C ASP A 173 1.57 1.57 1.47
N HIS A 174 1.23 0.47 2.14
CA HIS A 174 0.73 -0.75 1.49
C HIS A 174 -0.71 -0.64 1.01
N ILE A 175 -1.58 0.00 1.79
CA ILE A 175 -3.02 0.06 1.55
C ILE A 175 -3.38 0.92 0.34
N PRO A 176 -2.80 2.12 0.14
CA PRO A 176 -3.10 2.94 -1.04
C PRO A 176 -2.94 2.19 -2.37
N VAL A 177 -1.91 1.37 -2.53
CA VAL A 177 -1.71 0.50 -3.71
C VAL A 177 -2.96 -0.35 -3.99
N LEU A 178 -3.45 -1.08 -2.99
CA LEU A 178 -4.64 -1.93 -3.10
C LEU A 178 -5.92 -1.14 -3.32
N MET A 179 -6.01 0.06 -2.75
CA MET A 179 -7.19 0.92 -2.90
C MET A 179 -7.29 1.53 -4.30
N GLU A 180 -6.16 1.91 -4.91
CA GLU A 180 -6.15 2.35 -6.32
C GLU A 180 -6.58 1.23 -7.27
N LEU A 181 -6.19 -0.02 -6.98
CA LEU A 181 -6.58 -1.19 -7.77
C LEU A 181 -8.09 -1.48 -7.62
N ARG A 182 -8.60 -1.47 -6.39
CA ARG A 182 -10.06 -1.57 -6.14
C ARG A 182 -10.83 -0.47 -6.84
N ARG A 183 -10.29 0.74 -6.86
CA ARG A 183 -10.92 1.86 -7.54
C ARG A 183 -11.06 1.60 -9.03
N SER A 184 -10.02 1.07 -9.68
CA SER A 184 -10.11 0.68 -11.09
C SER A 184 -11.11 -0.44 -11.34
N LEU A 185 -11.10 -1.49 -10.51
CA LEU A 185 -12.05 -2.59 -10.62
C LEU A 185 -13.49 -2.09 -10.56
N VAL A 186 -13.81 -1.20 -9.62
CA VAL A 186 -15.17 -0.71 -9.41
C VAL A 186 -15.58 0.34 -10.45
N LEU A 187 -14.79 1.40 -10.62
CA LEU A 187 -15.19 2.57 -11.40
C LEU A 187 -14.96 2.41 -12.90
N ASN A 188 -13.97 1.62 -13.31
CA ASN A 188 -13.67 1.42 -14.74
C ASN A 188 -14.21 0.07 -15.24
N GLU A 189 -14.08 -1.00 -14.46
CA GLU A 189 -14.44 -2.35 -14.92
C GLU A 189 -15.82 -2.83 -14.42
N GLY A 190 -16.47 -2.10 -13.49
CA GLY A 190 -17.76 -2.51 -12.91
C GLY A 190 -17.69 -3.79 -12.07
N ARG A 191 -16.48 -4.19 -11.65
CA ARG A 191 -16.19 -5.44 -10.92
C ARG A 191 -16.23 -5.18 -9.42
N ILE A 192 -17.35 -5.58 -8.81
CA ILE A 192 -17.57 -5.55 -7.37
C ILE A 192 -18.36 -6.80 -6.96
N SER A 193 -18.20 -7.26 -5.71
CA SER A 193 -19.00 -8.36 -5.20
C SER A 193 -20.50 -8.04 -5.19
N SER A 194 -21.35 -9.07 -5.23
CA SER A 194 -22.81 -8.93 -5.12
C SER A 194 -23.24 -8.18 -3.87
N GLU A 195 -22.58 -8.44 -2.75
CA GLU A 195 -22.81 -7.84 -1.45
C GLU A 195 -22.42 -6.36 -1.46
N GLY A 196 -21.26 -6.04 -2.03
CA GLY A 196 -20.80 -4.65 -2.19
C GLY A 196 -21.72 -3.85 -3.10
N GLY A 197 -22.11 -4.42 -4.24
CA GLY A 197 -23.06 -3.80 -5.16
C GLY A 197 -24.45 -3.60 -4.52
N LEU A 198 -24.93 -4.55 -3.72
CA LEU A 198 -26.17 -4.41 -2.97
C LEU A 198 -26.05 -3.30 -1.92
N ALA A 199 -24.94 -3.22 -1.18
CA ALA A 199 -24.70 -2.17 -0.20
C ALA A 199 -24.71 -0.77 -0.85
N LEU A 200 -24.07 -0.60 -2.01
CA LEU A 200 -24.08 0.67 -2.75
C LEU A 200 -25.50 1.06 -3.19
N LYS A 201 -26.26 0.12 -3.76
CA LYS A 201 -27.67 0.36 -4.14
C LYS A 201 -28.55 0.70 -2.94
N ASN A 202 -28.32 0.08 -1.80
CA ASN A 202 -29.05 0.37 -0.56
C ASN A 202 -28.70 1.77 -0.04
N ILE A 203 -27.42 2.18 -0.10
CA ILE A 203 -27.00 3.53 0.27
C ILE A 203 -27.70 4.56 -0.62
N GLU A 204 -27.74 4.35 -1.93
CA GLU A 204 -28.41 5.24 -2.88
C GLU A 204 -29.91 5.35 -2.60
N ARG A 205 -30.60 4.22 -2.43
CA ARG A 205 -32.06 4.18 -2.30
C ARG A 205 -32.58 4.55 -0.91
N SER A 206 -31.85 4.17 0.14
CA SER A 206 -32.34 4.17 1.53
C SER A 206 -31.46 5.00 2.48
N GLY A 207 -30.27 5.43 2.04
CA GLY A 207 -29.33 6.17 2.86
C GLY A 207 -28.62 5.31 3.91
N ASP A 208 -28.62 3.98 3.75
CA ASP A 208 -27.96 3.03 4.63
C ASP A 208 -27.54 1.76 3.87
N PRO A 209 -26.43 1.08 4.25
CA PRO A 209 -25.94 -0.07 3.50
C PRO A 209 -26.75 -1.36 3.69
N TRP A 210 -27.60 -1.45 4.72
CA TRP A 210 -28.44 -2.64 4.98
C TRP A 210 -29.81 -2.58 4.28
N GLY A 211 -30.21 -1.41 3.76
CA GLY A 211 -31.47 -1.21 3.07
C GLY A 211 -32.70 -1.26 3.98
N LEU A 212 -32.51 -1.09 5.30
CA LEU A 212 -33.60 -1.15 6.29
C LEU A 212 -34.39 0.17 6.36
N GLY A 213 -33.79 1.27 5.91
CA GLY A 213 -34.41 2.58 5.87
C GLY A 213 -34.45 3.29 7.22
N GLN A 214 -34.97 4.52 7.20
CA GLN A 214 -34.91 5.43 8.35
C GLN A 214 -35.75 4.97 9.56
N LYS A 215 -36.85 4.25 9.34
CA LYS A 215 -37.72 3.76 10.44
C LYS A 215 -36.98 2.78 11.35
N ALA A 216 -36.20 1.87 10.77
CA ALA A 216 -35.43 0.88 11.50
C ALA A 216 -34.33 1.51 12.38
N ARG A 217 -33.84 2.71 12.05
CA ARG A 217 -32.79 3.39 12.82
C ARG A 217 -33.19 3.77 14.25
N ALA A 218 -34.49 3.80 14.56
CA ALA A 218 -34.96 4.06 15.92
C ALA A 218 -35.12 2.78 16.77
N GLU A 219 -35.01 1.60 16.15
CA GLU A 219 -35.31 0.34 16.82
C GLU A 219 -34.22 -0.05 17.83
N TRP A 220 -32.96 0.33 17.59
CA TRP A 220 -31.83 -0.08 18.43
C TRP A 220 -31.89 0.40 19.88
N TYR A 221 -32.60 1.50 20.16
CA TYR A 221 -32.73 2.05 21.51
C TYR A 221 -34.10 1.80 22.15
N GLN A 222 -34.99 1.04 21.50
CA GLN A 222 -36.28 0.71 22.09
C GLN A 222 -36.09 -0.06 23.40
N GLY A 223 -36.72 0.45 24.47
CA GLY A 223 -36.57 -0.12 25.82
C GLY A 223 -35.28 0.25 26.55
N LEU A 224 -34.46 1.16 25.99
CA LEU A 224 -33.34 1.79 26.68
C LEU A 224 -33.73 3.21 27.13
N ASP A 225 -33.18 3.67 28.25
CA ASP A 225 -33.33 5.05 28.73
C ASP A 225 -32.37 5.99 27.97
N VAL A 226 -32.65 6.17 26.67
CA VAL A 226 -31.89 7.08 25.79
C VAL A 226 -32.71 8.34 25.56
N ARG A 227 -32.14 9.49 25.91
CA ARG A 227 -32.76 10.81 25.66
C ARG A 227 -32.43 11.27 24.25
N LEU A 228 -33.43 11.73 23.51
CA LEU A 228 -33.22 12.28 22.18
C LEU A 228 -32.73 13.72 22.28
N TRP A 229 -31.94 14.15 21.28
CA TRP A 229 -31.48 15.54 21.16
C TRP A 229 -32.64 16.55 21.19
N THR A 230 -33.80 16.18 20.64
CA THR A 230 -35.03 16.98 20.68
C THR A 230 -35.52 17.26 22.10
N ASP A 231 -35.22 16.36 23.04
CA ASP A 231 -35.67 16.47 24.44
C ASP A 231 -34.64 17.20 25.31
N LYS A 232 -33.37 17.19 24.91
CA LYS A 232 -32.27 17.88 25.59
C LYS A 232 -31.31 18.54 24.58
N PRO A 233 -31.70 19.68 24.00
CA PRO A 233 -30.91 20.38 22.99
C PRO A 233 -29.67 21.08 23.56
N ASP A 234 -29.55 21.19 24.89
CA ASP A 234 -28.42 21.77 25.61
C ASP A 234 -27.42 20.70 26.10
N ALA A 235 -27.49 19.47 25.58
CA ALA A 235 -26.58 18.40 25.95
C ALA A 235 -25.13 18.73 25.54
N GLU A 236 -24.18 18.54 26.45
CA GLU A 236 -22.73 18.74 26.19
C GLU A 236 -22.16 17.71 25.19
N TYR A 237 -22.72 16.49 25.18
CA TYR A 237 -22.27 15.40 24.32
C TYR A 237 -23.45 14.83 23.52
N LEU A 238 -23.23 14.61 22.23
CA LEU A 238 -24.14 13.89 21.34
C LEU A 238 -23.51 12.55 20.97
N PHE A 239 -24.19 11.45 21.29
CA PHE A 239 -23.78 10.13 20.82
C PHE A 239 -24.31 9.88 19.41
N TRP A 240 -23.44 9.94 18.42
CA TRP A 240 -23.76 9.59 17.03
C TRP A 240 -23.52 8.10 16.78
N VAL A 241 -24.61 7.35 16.60
CA VAL A 241 -24.61 5.88 16.53
C VAL A 241 -24.12 5.36 15.17
N GLY A 242 -24.34 6.14 14.10
CA GLY A 242 -24.04 5.73 12.72
C GLY A 242 -24.90 4.57 12.21
N CYS A 243 -24.68 4.16 10.97
CA CYS A 243 -25.46 3.07 10.35
C CYS A 243 -25.16 1.72 11.01
N ALA A 244 -23.88 1.40 11.24
CA ALA A 244 -23.49 0.12 11.80
C ALA A 244 -24.01 -0.08 13.23
N GLY A 245 -23.97 0.95 14.09
CA GLY A 245 -24.51 0.85 15.44
C GLY A 245 -26.03 0.71 15.45
N ALA A 246 -26.73 1.37 14.53
CA ALA A 246 -28.18 1.45 14.54
C ALA A 246 -28.88 0.31 13.77
N LEU A 247 -28.21 -0.30 12.79
CA LEU A 247 -28.84 -1.19 11.81
C LEU A 247 -28.17 -2.56 11.69
N ASP A 248 -26.93 -2.72 12.17
CA ASP A 248 -26.29 -4.04 12.18
C ASP A 248 -26.86 -4.88 13.33
N ALA A 249 -27.47 -6.02 13.01
CA ALA A 249 -28.06 -6.92 14.00
C ALA A 249 -27.05 -7.41 15.06
N ARG A 250 -25.74 -7.37 14.78
CA ARG A 250 -24.70 -7.71 15.77
C ARG A 250 -24.53 -6.64 16.85
N ASN A 251 -24.94 -5.41 16.57
CA ASN A 251 -24.82 -4.25 17.47
C ASN A 251 -26.16 -3.88 18.12
N VAL A 252 -27.27 -4.32 17.55
CA VAL A 252 -28.62 -4.13 18.11
C VAL A 252 -28.92 -5.25 19.09
N LYS A 253 -29.27 -4.88 20.33
CA LYS A 253 -29.57 -5.82 21.43
C LYS A 253 -30.65 -6.82 21.01
N VAL A 254 -30.38 -8.12 21.21
CA VAL A 254 -31.36 -9.22 21.12
C VAL A 254 -32.24 -9.25 22.36
#